data_AF-A0A847JWB0-F1
#
_entry.id   AF-A0A847JWB0-F1
#
_cell.length_a   1.000
_cell.length_b   1.000
_cell.length_c   1.000
_cell.angle_alpha   90.00
_cell.angle_beta   90.00
_cell.angle_gamma   90.00
#
_symmetry.space_group_name_H-M   'P 1'
#
loop_
_entity.id
_entity.type
_entity.pdbx_description
1 polymer ?
#
loop_
_entity_poly.entity_id
_entity_poly.type
_entity_poly.pdbx_seq_one_letter_code
_entity_poly.pdbx_strand_id
1 'polypeptide(L)'
;SHLDAIERAYEAALARLGSGSTDRRASVRATPPTGEEVRVAVNGLDERGAWVEDGRLRYHGDDDDTRRVIACDTFIRRLDVLARYIASKKTAPAARREGN
;
A
#
# COMPACT_ATOMS: atom_id res chain seq x y z
N SER A 1 -11.70 -18.55 28.89
CA SER A 1 -10.67 -17.50 28.92
C SER A 1 -11.02 -16.40 27.89
N HIS A 2 -10.45 -15.19 28.02
CA HIS A 2 -10.54 -14.13 27.00
C HIS A 2 -9.96 -14.57 25.65
N LEU A 3 -8.94 -15.43 25.69
CA LEU A 3 -8.29 -16.00 24.50
C LEU A 3 -9.27 -16.87 23.69
N ASP A 4 -10.02 -17.75 24.36
CA ASP A 4 -11.04 -18.59 23.69
C ASP A 4 -12.14 -17.76 23.01
N ALA A 5 -12.44 -16.56 23.52
CA ALA A 5 -13.41 -15.68 22.90
C ALA A 5 -12.86 -15.03 21.61
N ILE A 6 -11.58 -14.69 21.59
CA ILE A 6 -10.88 -14.17 20.40
C ILE A 6 -10.79 -15.28 19.34
N GLU A 7 -10.42 -16.49 19.73
CA GLU A 7 -10.30 -17.64 18.83
C GLU A 7 -11.63 -17.95 18.13
N ARG A 8 -12.74 -18.03 18.88
CA ARG A 8 -14.07 -18.20 18.28
C ARG A 8 -14.48 -17.07 17.35
N ALA A 9 -14.13 -15.82 17.67
CA ALA A 9 -14.42 -14.68 16.81
C ALA A 9 -13.63 -14.75 15.49
N TYR A 10 -12.38 -15.22 15.56
CA TYR A 10 -11.53 -15.44 14.41
C TYR A 10 -12.05 -16.58 13.51
N GLU A 11 -12.42 -17.72 14.10
CA GLU A 11 -13.00 -18.84 13.36
C GLU A 11 -14.34 -18.47 12.71
N ALA A 12 -15.20 -17.73 13.43
CA ALA A 12 -16.45 -17.23 12.89
C ALA A 12 -16.22 -16.25 11.72
N ALA A 13 -15.19 -15.41 11.80
CA ALA A 13 -14.80 -14.53 10.70
C ALA A 13 -14.29 -15.32 9.49
N LEU A 14 -13.42 -16.32 9.70
CA LEU A 14 -12.94 -17.20 8.62
C LEU A 14 -14.10 -17.97 7.95
N ALA A 15 -15.04 -18.49 8.73
CA ALA A 15 -16.21 -19.19 8.21
C ALA A 15 -17.14 -18.26 7.40
N ARG A 16 -17.33 -17.01 7.84
CA ARG A 16 -18.09 -15.98 7.10
C ARG A 16 -17.42 -15.56 5.81
N LEU A 17 -16.08 -15.55 5.79
CA LEU A 17 -15.30 -15.23 4.61
C LEU A 17 -15.20 -16.41 3.63
N GLY A 18 -15.73 -17.59 4.01
CA GLY A 18 -16.03 -18.75 3.17
C GLY A 18 -14.95 -19.07 2.14
N SER A 19 -13.89 -19.80 2.53
CA SER A 19 -12.76 -20.16 1.66
C SER A 19 -12.41 -19.04 0.67
N GLY A 20 -12.36 -17.82 1.20
CA GLY A 20 -11.94 -16.63 0.49
C GLY A 20 -10.46 -16.78 0.27
N SER A 21 -10.13 -17.51 -0.79
CA SER A 21 -8.83 -17.61 -1.40
C SER A 21 -8.07 -16.31 -1.14
N THR A 22 -6.85 -16.42 -0.64
CA THR A 22 -5.83 -15.38 -0.77
C THR A 22 -5.51 -15.23 -2.26
N ASP A 23 -6.55 -14.98 -3.05
CA ASP A 23 -6.52 -14.91 -4.49
C ASP A 23 -5.87 -13.59 -4.79
N ARG A 24 -4.55 -13.66 -4.74
CA ARG A 24 -3.59 -12.78 -5.39
C ARG A 24 -3.95 -12.60 -6.87
N ARG A 25 -4.86 -13.42 -7.42
CA ARG A 25 -5.48 -13.35 -8.75
C ARG A 25 -6.67 -12.38 -8.84
N ALA A 26 -7.21 -11.91 -7.72
CA ALA A 26 -7.91 -10.62 -7.63
C ALA A 26 -6.93 -9.43 -7.69
N SER A 27 -5.76 -9.62 -8.32
CA SER A 27 -5.21 -8.66 -9.29
C SER A 27 -6.26 -8.37 -10.38
N VAL A 28 -7.41 -7.86 -9.98
CA VAL A 28 -8.42 -7.23 -10.82
C VAL A 28 -7.67 -6.11 -11.51
N ARG A 29 -7.36 -6.31 -12.80
CA ARG A 29 -6.80 -5.34 -13.76
C ARG A 29 -6.72 -3.93 -13.19
N ALA A 30 -5.74 -3.68 -12.32
CA ALA A 30 -5.65 -2.39 -11.69
C ALA A 30 -5.19 -1.47 -12.80
N THR A 31 -5.97 -0.44 -13.07
CA THR A 31 -5.61 0.52 -14.10
C THR A 31 -4.21 1.04 -13.75
N PRO A 32 -3.24 0.96 -14.68
CA PRO A 32 -1.90 1.42 -14.40
C PRO A 32 -1.98 2.89 -13.98
N PRO A 33 -1.24 3.29 -12.94
CA PRO A 33 -1.21 4.70 -12.55
C PRO A 33 -0.65 5.52 -13.72
N THR A 34 -1.12 6.76 -13.81
CA THR A 34 -0.58 7.75 -14.73
C THR A 34 0.89 8.04 -14.41
N GLY A 35 1.65 8.49 -15.40
CA GLY A 35 3.03 8.91 -15.18
C GLY A 35 3.16 10.08 -14.20
N GLU A 36 2.10 10.89 -14.05
CA GLU A 36 2.06 11.98 -13.09
C GLU A 36 1.90 11.50 -11.65
N GLU A 37 0.98 10.56 -11.39
CA GLU A 37 0.84 9.96 -10.06
C GLU A 37 2.14 9.29 -9.59
N VAL A 38 2.84 8.61 -10.51
CA VAL A 38 4.15 8.01 -10.22
C VAL A 38 5.20 9.08 -9.91
N ARG A 39 5.26 10.15 -10.70
CA ARG A 39 6.19 11.28 -10.46
C ARG A 39 5.92 11.95 -9.13
N VAL A 40 4.65 12.18 -8.77
CA VAL A 40 4.27 12.74 -7.47
C VAL A 40 4.71 11.82 -6.33
N ALA A 41 4.51 10.50 -6.46
CA ALA A 41 4.95 9.54 -5.45
C ALA A 41 6.48 9.53 -5.28
N VAL A 42 7.25 9.56 -6.38
CA VAL A 42 8.72 9.58 -6.32
C VAL A 42 9.25 10.92 -5.79
N ASN A 43 8.77 12.04 -6.33
CA ASN A 43 9.23 13.38 -5.94
C ASN A 43 8.84 13.75 -4.51
N GLY A 44 7.86 13.07 -3.92
CA GLY A 44 7.47 13.28 -2.54
C GLY A 44 8.38 12.59 -1.51
N LEU A 45 9.36 11.79 -1.94
CA LEU A 45 10.35 11.17 -1.05
C LEU A 45 11.41 12.20 -0.64
N ASP A 46 11.80 12.18 0.63
CA ASP A 46 12.98 12.90 1.10
C ASP A 46 14.29 12.16 0.75
N GLU A 47 15.43 12.73 1.17
CA GLU A 47 16.77 12.15 0.95
C GLU A 47 16.95 10.74 1.54
N ARG A 48 16.11 10.34 2.50
CA ARG A 48 16.12 9.04 3.15
C ARG A 48 15.17 8.05 2.48
N GLY A 49 14.43 8.48 1.47
CA GLY A 49 13.39 7.68 0.83
C GLY A 49 12.12 7.56 1.68
N ALA A 50 11.80 8.57 2.48
CA ALA A 50 10.58 8.60 3.28
C ALA A 50 9.59 9.68 2.78
N TRP A 51 8.29 9.35 2.82
CA TRP A 51 7.21 10.31 2.61
C TRP A 51 6.87 10.98 3.93
N VAL A 52 7.68 11.98 4.28
CA VAL A 52 7.53 12.75 5.51
C VAL A 52 6.52 13.88 5.29
N GLU A 53 5.60 14.03 6.22
CA GLU A 53 4.58 15.07 6.23
C GLU A 53 4.61 15.83 7.56
N ASP A 54 4.20 17.10 7.53
CA ASP A 54 4.00 17.86 8.76
C ASP A 54 2.82 17.27 9.53
N GLY A 55 3.04 16.99 10.81
CA GLY A 55 2.05 16.35 11.65
C GLY A 55 2.56 16.02 13.04
N ARG A 56 1.67 15.48 13.88
CA ARG A 56 1.99 15.06 15.25
C ARG A 56 1.51 13.64 15.49
N LEU A 57 2.19 12.93 16.39
CA LEU A 57 1.72 11.63 16.82
C LEU A 57 0.51 11.80 17.75
N ARG A 58 -0.59 11.10 17.45
CA ARG A 58 -1.88 11.30 18.12
C ARG A 58 -1.91 10.89 19.60
N TYR A 59 -1.01 10.01 20.03
CA TYR A 59 -1.10 9.33 21.33
C TYR A 59 0.02 9.68 22.32
N HIS A 60 0.93 10.60 21.96
CA HIS A 60 2.11 10.91 22.77
C HIS A 60 1.96 12.16 23.65
N GLY A 61 0.75 12.73 23.70
CA GLY A 61 0.44 13.91 24.52
C GLY A 61 1.00 15.22 23.94
N ASP A 62 0.69 16.33 24.60
CA ASP A 62 1.05 17.68 24.13
C ASP A 62 2.56 17.97 24.19
N ASP A 63 3.29 17.20 25.03
CA ASP A 63 4.74 17.29 25.20
C ASP A 63 5.54 16.63 24.05
N ASP A 64 4.87 15.93 23.13
CA ASP A 64 5.53 15.38 21.95
C ASP A 64 5.97 16.51 21.01
N ASP A 65 7.28 16.60 20.75
CA ASP A 65 7.91 17.59 19.90
C ASP A 65 8.01 17.17 18.42
N THR A 66 7.57 15.96 18.07
CA THR A 66 7.50 15.45 16.70
C THR A 66 6.58 16.33 15.87
N ARG A 67 7.17 16.99 14.86
CA ARG A 67 6.45 17.80 13.87
C ARG A 67 6.43 17.17 12.48
N ARG A 68 7.17 16.07 12.30
CA ARG A 68 7.35 15.38 11.03
C ARG A 68 7.05 13.91 11.20
N VAL A 69 6.06 13.40 10.48
CA VAL A 69 5.57 12.03 10.62
C VAL A 69 5.47 11.36 9.26
N ILE A 70 5.44 10.03 9.26
CA ILE A 70 5.04 9.25 8.10
C ILE A 70 3.59 8.83 8.34
N ALA A 71 2.64 9.49 7.68
CA ALA A 71 1.26 9.09 7.79
C ALA A 71 1.04 7.76 7.07
N CYS A 72 0.46 6.77 7.77
CA CYS A 72 0.16 5.46 7.19
C CYS A 72 -0.69 5.58 5.91
N ASP A 73 -1.67 6.48 5.90
CA ASP A 73 -2.53 6.70 4.73
C ASP A 73 -1.74 7.18 3.51
N THR A 74 -0.78 8.09 3.69
CA THR A 74 0.09 8.55 2.60
C THR A 74 1.05 7.45 2.18
N PHE A 75 1.64 6.75 3.14
CA PHE A 75 2.55 5.63 2.86
C PHE A 75 1.88 4.54 2.03
N ILE A 76 0.71 4.06 2.45
CA ILE A 76 -0.04 3.00 1.77
C ILE A 76 -0.44 3.45 0.36
N ARG A 77 -0.98 4.66 0.21
CA ARG A 77 -1.42 5.19 -1.10
C ARG A 77 -0.26 5.32 -2.09
N ARG A 78 0.87 5.90 -1.67
CA ARG A 78 2.03 6.08 -2.56
C ARG A 78 2.71 4.75 -2.87
N LEU A 79 2.80 3.83 -1.90
CA LEU A 79 3.31 2.48 -2.12
C LEU A 79 2.46 1.70 -3.12
N ASP A 80 1.13 1.77 -3.00
CA ASP A 80 0.21 1.13 -3.94
C ASP A 80 0.38 1.64 -5.38
N VAL A 81 0.50 2.98 -5.56
CA VAL A 81 0.79 3.58 -6.88
C VAL A 81 2.07 2.99 -7.46
N LEU A 82 3.17 2.96 -6.70
CA LEU A 82 4.44 2.43 -7.20
C LEU A 82 4.38 0.93 -7.49
N ALA A 83 3.71 0.16 -6.63
CA ALA A 83 3.52 -1.28 -6.84
C ALA A 83 2.73 -1.58 -8.12
N ARG A 84 1.62 -0.86 -8.35
CA ARG A 84 0.83 -0.98 -9.59
C ARG A 84 1.62 -0.57 -10.83
N TYR A 85 2.44 0.48 -10.73
CA TYR A 85 3.33 0.88 -11.81
C TYR A 85 4.31 -0.25 -12.18
N ILE A 86 5.01 -0.83 -11.20
CA ILE A 86 5.96 -1.92 -11.42
C ILE A 86 5.24 -3.15 -12.01
N ALA A 87 4.07 -3.51 -11.47
CA ALA A 87 3.26 -4.61 -12.00
C ALA A 87 2.89 -4.38 -13.48
N SER A 88 2.49 -3.15 -13.85
CA SER A 88 2.17 -2.82 -15.25
C SER A 88 3.36 -2.99 -16.20
N LYS A 89 4.59 -2.73 -15.73
CA LYS A 89 5.82 -2.92 -16.52
C LYS A 89 6.21 -4.38 -16.64
N LYS A 90 5.90 -5.21 -15.64
CA LYS A 90 6.16 -6.65 -15.66
C LYS A 90 5.16 -7.42 -16.54
N THR A 91 3.92 -6.94 -16.63
CA THR A 91 2.84 -7.61 -17.38
C THR A 91 2.71 -7.10 -18.82
N ALA A 92 3.31 -5.97 -19.17
CA ALA A 92 3.40 -5.56 -20.57
C ALA A 92 4.16 -6.65 -21.37
N PRO A 93 3.53 -7.33 -22.35
CA PRO A 93 4.28 -8.24 -23.22
C PRO A 93 5.38 -7.43 -23.90
N ALA A 94 6.55 -8.03 -24.07
CA ALA A 94 7.64 -7.48 -24.85
C ALA A 94 7.11 -7.08 -26.22
N ALA A 95 6.76 -5.80 -26.38
CA ALA A 95 6.30 -5.27 -27.65
C ALA A 95 7.52 -5.27 -28.57
N ARG A 96 7.54 -6.27 -29.46
CA ARG A 96 8.26 -6.35 -30.73
C ARG A 96 9.54 -5.51 -30.81
N ARG A 97 10.66 -6.15 -30.48
CA ARG A 97 11.91 -5.90 -31.20
C ARG A 97 11.94 -6.87 -32.39
N GLU A 98 11.20 -6.55 -33.43
CA GLU A 98 11.35 -7.18 -34.76
C GLU A 98 11.58 -6.06 -35.77
N GLY A 99 12.78 -6.06 -36.36
CA GLY A 99 13.10 -5.60 -37.71
C GLY A 99 12.77 -4.16 -38.11
N ASN A 100 13.78 -3.30 -38.10
CA ASN A 100 14.35 -2.71 -39.34
C ASN A 100 15.76 -2.19 -39.06
#